data_AF-A0A1Q7MPV2-F1
#
_entry.id   AF-A0A1Q7MPV2-F1
#
_cell.length_a   1.000
_cell.length_b   1.000
_cell.length_c   1.000
_cell.angle_alpha   90.00
_cell.angle_beta   90.00
_cell.angle_gamma   90.00
#
_symmetry.space_group_name_H-M   'P 1'
#
loop_
_entity.id
_entity.type
_entity.pdbx_description
1 polymer ?
#
loop_
_entity_poly.entity_id
_entity_poly.type
_entity_poly.pdbx_seq_one_letter_code
_entity_poly.pdbx_strand_id
1 'polypeptide(L)'
;MFSLKRWMTLWIICSAYFALGQEMQEGRLMRFPDIYKDKIAFMYGGDLWLASSNGGVARQITSHAGRELFPKFSPDGKWIAFTAQYDGNFKFALYGLDSKWLIENKGVQPEIVIENRPDLVVKGQDPQLEKAMEMVMKEIQANPKKLPPRPPDLPAYPEGPGM
;
A
#
# COMPACT_ATOMS: atom_id res chain seq x y z
N MET A 1 28.72 39.07 46.31
CA MET A 1 28.14 37.72 46.47
C MET A 1 27.06 37.52 45.40
N PHE A 2 27.46 37.06 44.20
CA PHE A 2 26.50 36.63 43.19
C PHE A 2 26.18 35.15 43.44
N SER A 3 24.91 34.85 43.72
CA SER A 3 24.47 33.52 44.17
C SER A 3 24.57 32.50 43.03
N LEU A 4 25.54 31.58 43.15
CA LEU A 4 25.79 30.45 42.26
C LEU A 4 24.56 29.52 42.10
N LYS A 5 23.56 29.65 42.99
CA LYS A 5 22.32 28.85 42.97
C LYS A 5 21.37 29.19 41.80
N ARG A 6 21.50 30.37 41.18
CA ARG A 6 20.59 30.83 40.11
C ARG A 6 20.98 30.33 38.71
N TRP A 7 22.22 29.89 38.54
CA TRP A 7 22.74 29.39 37.26
C TRP A 7 22.57 27.87 37.12
N MET A 8 22.52 27.16 38.24
CA MET A 8 22.32 25.71 38.27
C MET A 8 20.89 25.29 37.90
N THR A 9 19.90 26.14 38.19
CA THR A 9 18.49 25.92 37.82
C THR A 9 18.23 26.17 36.34
N LEU A 10 18.91 27.15 35.72
CA LEU A 10 18.85 27.40 34.28
C LEU A 10 19.48 26.27 33.45
N TRP A 11 20.53 25.63 33.98
CA TRP A 11 21.17 24.48 33.32
C TRP A 11 20.31 23.22 33.30
N ILE A 12 19.59 22.94 34.38
CA ILE A 12 18.68 21.76 34.46
C ILE A 12 17.44 21.95 33.58
N ILE A 13 16.96 23.19 33.41
CA ILE A 13 15.84 23.47 32.51
C ILE A 13 16.30 23.38 31.04
N CYS A 14 17.50 23.85 30.69
CA CYS A 14 18.03 23.69 29.33
C CYS A 14 18.36 22.23 28.96
N SER A 15 18.84 21.40 29.90
CA SER A 15 19.11 19.99 29.62
C SER A 15 17.83 19.15 29.53
N ALA A 16 16.76 19.51 30.25
CA ALA A 16 15.47 18.86 30.14
C ALA A 16 14.77 19.09 28.79
N TYR A 17 15.05 20.21 28.10
CA TYR A 17 14.51 20.48 26.76
C TYR A 17 15.26 19.78 25.63
N PHE A 18 16.50 19.34 25.84
CA PHE A 18 17.26 18.62 24.79
C PHE A 18 16.94 17.12 24.75
N ALA A 19 16.35 16.57 25.82
CA ALA A 19 16.03 15.14 25.91
C ALA A 19 14.60 14.79 25.43
N LEU A 20 13.74 15.78 25.18
CA LEU A 20 12.36 15.59 24.75
C LEU A 20 12.20 16.08 23.30
N GLY A 21 12.45 15.21 22.31
CA GLY A 21 11.98 15.48 20.95
C GLY A 21 12.98 15.26 19.81
N GLN A 22 13.89 14.31 19.95
CA GLN A 22 14.50 13.68 18.77
C GLN A 22 14.08 12.22 18.79
N GLU A 23 12.81 11.96 18.49
CA GLU A 23 12.46 10.68 17.89
C GLU A 23 13.13 10.72 16.51
N MET A 24 14.37 10.21 16.42
CA MET A 24 15.01 10.00 15.13
C MET A 24 14.04 9.13 14.35
N GLN A 25 13.40 9.71 13.33
CA GLN A 25 12.68 8.94 12.34
C GLN A 25 13.72 7.99 11.76
N GLU A 26 13.73 6.74 12.24
CA GLU A 26 14.67 5.72 11.78
C GLU A 26 14.72 5.79 10.26
N GLY A 27 15.92 5.74 9.68
CA GLY A 27 16.11 5.74 8.23
C GLY A 27 15.41 4.52 7.63
N ARG A 28 14.11 4.62 7.39
CA ARG A 28 13.28 3.54 6.86
C ARG A 28 13.62 3.39 5.39
N LEU A 29 13.96 2.19 4.95
CA LEU A 29 14.15 1.93 3.53
C LEU A 29 12.81 2.07 2.80
N MET A 30 12.85 2.50 1.54
CA MET A 30 11.69 2.41 0.65
C MET A 30 11.22 0.94 0.57
N ARG A 31 9.91 0.71 0.66
CA ARG A 31 9.35 -0.65 0.53
C ARG A 31 8.22 -0.69 -0.48
N PHE A 32 7.97 -1.89 -0.99
CA PHE A 32 6.86 -2.21 -1.89
C PHE A 32 6.79 -1.29 -3.14
N PRO A 33 7.90 -1.12 -3.88
CA PRO A 33 7.85 -0.31 -5.08
C PRO A 33 6.98 -0.96 -6.17
N ASP A 34 6.36 -0.12 -6.97
CA ASP A 34 5.74 -0.45 -8.26
C ASP A 34 6.10 0.65 -9.27
N ILE A 35 6.13 0.31 -10.56
CA ILE A 35 6.58 1.22 -11.61
C ILE A 35 5.63 1.19 -12.82
N TYR A 36 5.29 2.38 -13.31
CA TYR A 36 4.61 2.57 -14.58
C TYR A 36 5.36 3.62 -15.41
N LYS A 37 5.96 3.19 -16.52
CA LYS A 37 6.84 4.03 -17.36
C LYS A 37 7.92 4.71 -16.51
N ASP A 38 7.85 6.03 -16.40
CA ASP A 38 8.80 6.89 -15.70
C ASP A 38 8.44 7.13 -14.22
N LYS A 39 7.35 6.55 -13.71
CA LYS A 39 6.80 6.82 -12.37
C LYS A 39 6.98 5.63 -11.45
N ILE A 40 7.59 5.86 -10.30
CA ILE A 40 7.80 4.87 -9.25
C ILE A 40 6.91 5.25 -8.07
N ALA A 41 6.00 4.37 -7.68
CA ALA A 41 5.23 4.48 -6.45
C ALA A 41 5.86 3.55 -5.40
N PHE A 42 6.01 4.01 -4.16
CA PHE A 42 6.59 3.21 -3.07
C PHE A 42 6.11 3.69 -1.71
N MET A 43 6.26 2.85 -0.69
CA MET A 43 5.97 3.19 0.70
C MET A 43 7.25 3.73 1.38
N TYR A 44 7.13 4.89 2.03
CA TYR A 44 8.16 5.45 2.93
C TYR A 44 7.50 6.16 4.11
N GLY A 45 8.03 5.98 5.32
CA GLY A 45 7.46 6.58 6.53
C GLY A 45 6.12 6.00 7.01
N GLY A 46 5.41 5.24 6.17
CA GLY A 46 4.04 4.77 6.44
C GLY A 46 3.07 5.20 5.34
N ASP A 47 3.47 6.19 4.54
CA ASP A 47 2.71 6.77 3.44
C ASP A 47 3.24 6.32 2.09
N LEU A 48 2.46 6.60 1.05
CA LEU A 48 2.86 6.42 -0.34
C LEU A 48 3.55 7.67 -0.88
N TRP A 49 4.57 7.43 -1.69
CA TRP A 49 5.38 8.43 -2.36
C TRP A 49 5.48 8.10 -3.84
N LEU A 50 5.63 9.15 -4.65
CA LEU A 50 5.82 9.08 -6.08
C LEU A 50 7.13 9.75 -6.46
N ALA A 51 7.98 9.05 -7.21
CA ALA A 51 9.24 9.59 -7.76
C ALA A 51 9.33 9.30 -9.26
N SER A 52 10.23 10.02 -9.94
CA SER A 52 10.61 9.68 -11.31
C SER A 52 11.73 8.63 -11.32
N SER A 53 11.67 7.68 -12.25
CA SER A 53 12.78 6.75 -12.50
C SER A 53 14.04 7.44 -13.04
N ASN A 54 13.91 8.67 -13.54
CA ASN A 54 15.02 9.50 -13.98
C ASN A 54 15.71 10.24 -12.83
N GLY A 55 15.27 10.01 -11.58
CA GLY A 55 15.75 10.71 -10.39
C GLY A 55 14.95 11.97 -10.04
N GLY A 56 15.42 12.71 -9.04
CA GLY A 56 14.76 13.91 -8.51
C GLY A 56 14.11 13.71 -7.15
N VAL A 57 13.27 14.67 -6.76
CA VAL A 57 12.62 14.69 -5.44
C VAL A 57 11.34 13.86 -5.47
N ALA A 58 11.21 12.93 -4.52
CA ALA A 58 9.97 12.18 -4.32
C ALA A 58 8.88 13.07 -3.70
N ARG A 59 7.64 12.89 -4.14
CA ARG A 59 6.46 13.60 -3.66
C ARG A 59 5.58 12.64 -2.86
N GLN A 60 5.26 12.99 -1.63
CA GLN A 60 4.25 12.29 -0.84
C GLN A 60 2.87 12.43 -1.50
N ILE A 61 2.14 11.32 -1.65
CA ILE A 61 0.82 11.30 -2.30
C ILE A 61 -0.32 10.93 -1.35
N THR A 62 0.00 10.50 -0.12
CA THR A 62 -0.96 10.21 0.94
C THR A 62 -0.39 10.66 2.30
N SER A 63 -1.23 10.88 3.32
CA SER A 63 -0.78 11.46 4.60
C SER A 63 -1.61 10.99 5.81
N HIS A 64 -2.21 9.79 5.72
CA HIS A 64 -3.08 9.31 6.78
C HIS A 64 -2.25 8.80 7.97
N ALA A 65 -2.77 8.91 9.20
CA ALA A 65 -2.10 8.43 10.42
C ALA A 65 -1.83 6.90 10.46
N GLY A 66 -2.29 6.16 9.45
CA GLY A 66 -2.15 4.72 9.35
C GLY A 66 -1.04 4.31 8.38
N ARG A 67 -0.96 3.03 8.06
CA ARG A 67 -0.01 2.51 7.06
C ARG A 67 -0.69 2.31 5.73
N GLU A 68 -0.06 2.75 4.66
CA GLU A 68 -0.54 2.61 3.28
C GLU A 68 0.53 1.86 2.49
N LEU A 69 0.17 0.65 2.06
CA LEU A 69 1.10 -0.41 1.68
C LEU A 69 0.78 -0.96 0.29
N PHE A 70 1.77 -1.58 -0.34
CA PHE A 70 1.61 -2.34 -1.59
C PHE A 70 0.95 -1.55 -2.74
N PRO A 71 1.49 -0.37 -3.12
CA PRO A 71 0.97 0.35 -4.27
C PRO A 71 1.06 -0.49 -5.55
N LYS A 72 0.04 -0.36 -6.41
CA LYS A 72 -0.03 -0.95 -7.75
C LYS A 72 -0.62 0.04 -8.72
N PHE A 73 0.10 0.40 -9.78
CA PHE A 73 -0.43 1.24 -10.85
C PHE A 73 -1.53 0.52 -11.62
N SER A 74 -2.54 1.27 -12.06
CA SER A 74 -3.49 0.80 -13.06
C SER A 74 -2.77 0.54 -14.40
N PRO A 75 -3.28 -0.37 -15.26
CA PRO A 75 -2.66 -0.65 -16.56
C PRO A 75 -2.51 0.58 -17.47
N ASP A 76 -3.38 1.57 -17.32
CA ASP A 76 -3.33 2.84 -18.04
C ASP A 76 -2.56 3.96 -17.31
N GLY A 77 -2.05 3.67 -16.10
CA GLY A 77 -1.25 4.58 -15.28
C GLY A 77 -2.00 5.78 -14.71
N LYS A 78 -3.34 5.78 -14.72
CA LYS A 78 -4.14 6.89 -14.19
C LYS A 78 -4.30 6.86 -12.68
N TRP A 79 -4.28 5.67 -12.08
CA TRP A 79 -4.61 5.49 -10.67
C TRP A 79 -3.64 4.49 -9.99
N ILE A 80 -3.60 4.50 -8.67
CA ILE A 80 -2.86 3.56 -7.83
C ILE A 80 -3.83 2.85 -6.89
N ALA A 81 -3.82 1.52 -6.90
CA ALA A 81 -4.45 0.67 -5.88
C ALA A 81 -3.46 0.40 -4.76
N PHE A 82 -3.91 0.37 -3.50
CA PHE A 82 -3.07 0.07 -2.35
C PHE A 82 -3.90 -0.43 -1.16
N THR A 83 -3.21 -0.95 -0.15
CA THR A 83 -3.81 -1.40 1.11
C THR A 83 -3.59 -0.34 2.17
N ALA A 84 -4.66 0.27 2.66
CA ALA A 84 -4.63 1.31 3.68
C ALA A 84 -5.08 0.78 5.04
N GLN A 85 -4.36 1.11 6.10
CA GLN A 85 -4.74 0.82 7.47
C GLN A 85 -5.47 2.02 8.06
N TYR A 86 -6.80 1.94 8.15
CA TYR A 86 -7.62 2.97 8.76
C TYR A 86 -8.37 2.39 9.96
N ASP A 87 -8.41 3.12 11.07
CA ASP A 87 -9.08 2.70 12.32
C ASP A 87 -8.64 1.30 12.80
N GLY A 88 -7.36 0.99 12.65
CA GLY A 88 -6.78 -0.31 12.99
C GLY A 88 -7.01 -1.43 11.97
N ASN A 89 -7.85 -1.23 10.96
CA ASN A 89 -8.22 -2.23 9.97
C ASN A 89 -7.60 -1.95 8.60
N PHE A 90 -7.17 -3.01 7.90
CA PHE A 90 -6.69 -2.88 6.53
C PHE A 90 -7.85 -2.93 5.52
N LYS A 91 -7.84 -1.98 4.59
CA LYS A 91 -8.84 -1.80 3.53
C LYS A 91 -8.13 -1.57 2.19
N PHE A 92 -8.78 -1.93 1.08
CA PHE A 92 -8.30 -1.56 -0.24
C PHE A 92 -8.71 -0.12 -0.56
N ALA A 93 -7.80 0.65 -1.16
CA ALA A 93 -8.03 2.04 -1.55
C ALA A 93 -7.52 2.29 -2.97
N LEU A 94 -8.16 3.25 -3.65
CA LEU A 94 -7.79 3.71 -4.99
C LEU A 94 -7.55 5.22 -4.97
N TYR A 95 -6.33 5.63 -5.32
CA TYR A 95 -5.92 7.03 -5.40
C TYR A 95 -5.64 7.42 -6.84
N GLY A 96 -6.19 8.55 -7.27
CA GLY A 96 -5.97 9.08 -8.60
C GLY A 96 -4.77 9.99 -8.70
N LEU A 97 -4.01 9.87 -9.79
CA LEU A 97 -2.81 10.70 -10.00
C LEU A 97 -3.14 12.16 -10.32
N ASP A 98 -4.41 12.49 -10.57
CA ASP A 98 -4.96 13.85 -10.54
C ASP A 98 -5.19 14.37 -9.11
N SER A 99 -4.69 13.66 -8.11
CA SER A 99 -4.78 13.96 -6.68
C SER A 99 -6.22 13.93 -6.13
N LYS A 100 -7.01 12.95 -6.58
CA LYS A 100 -8.36 12.69 -6.07
C LYS A 100 -8.48 11.27 -5.54
N TRP A 101 -9.18 11.09 -4.43
CA TRP A 101 -9.59 9.78 -3.96
C TRP A 101 -10.72 9.24 -4.84
N LEU A 102 -10.55 8.02 -5.36
CA LEU A 102 -11.56 7.37 -6.22
C LEU A 102 -12.47 6.46 -5.38
N ILE A 103 -11.87 5.75 -4.43
CA ILE A 103 -12.58 4.96 -3.42
C ILE A 103 -11.92 5.23 -2.08
N GLU A 104 -12.67 5.88 -1.18
CA GLU A 104 -12.26 6.15 0.19
C GLU A 104 -13.38 5.69 1.13
N ASN A 105 -13.07 4.72 1.99
CA ASN A 105 -13.85 4.29 3.17
C ASN A 105 -15.35 3.98 2.96
N LYS A 106 -15.84 3.98 1.72
CA LYS A 106 -17.16 3.51 1.29
C LYS A 106 -16.94 2.14 0.69
N GLY A 107 -17.53 1.12 1.33
CA GLY A 107 -17.60 -0.21 0.72
C GLY A 107 -18.17 -0.12 -0.69
N VAL A 108 -17.72 -1.00 -1.58
CA VAL A 108 -18.31 -1.11 -2.90
C VAL A 108 -19.73 -1.64 -2.70
N GLN A 109 -20.75 -0.90 -3.15
CA GLN A 109 -22.10 -1.44 -3.14
C GLN A 109 -22.13 -2.66 -4.07
N PRO A 110 -22.67 -3.80 -3.62
CA PRO A 110 -22.75 -4.97 -4.47
C PRO A 110 -23.69 -4.66 -5.64
N GLU A 111 -23.20 -4.83 -6.86
CA GLU A 111 -24.04 -4.76 -8.06
C GLU A 111 -25.06 -5.90 -8.08
N ILE A 112 -24.71 -7.04 -7.48
CA ILE A 112 -25.55 -8.23 -7.39
C ILE A 112 -25.75 -8.55 -5.91
N VAL A 113 -27.00 -8.42 -5.44
CA VAL A 113 -27.39 -8.80 -4.08
C VAL A 113 -27.81 -10.26 -4.08
N ILE A 114 -27.19 -11.04 -3.19
CA ILE A 114 -27.47 -12.47 -3.02
C ILE A 114 -27.73 -12.70 -1.55
N GLU A 115 -28.85 -13.35 -1.24
CA GLU A 115 -29.18 -13.76 0.11
C GLU A 115 -28.27 -14.92 0.53
N ASN A 116 -27.38 -14.68 1.50
CA ASN A 116 -26.50 -15.72 2.01
C ASN A 116 -27.16 -16.45 3.19
N ARG A 117 -27.97 -17.46 2.86
CA ARG A 117 -28.74 -18.21 3.84
C ARG A 117 -27.84 -19.11 4.72
N PRO A 118 -27.88 -18.98 6.06
CA PRO A 118 -27.04 -19.78 6.95
C PRO A 118 -27.23 -21.30 6.83
N ASP A 119 -28.46 -21.75 6.54
CA ASP A 119 -28.77 -23.18 6.41
C ASP A 119 -28.17 -23.84 5.17
N LEU A 120 -27.84 -23.05 4.14
CA LEU A 120 -27.12 -23.50 2.95
C LEU A 120 -25.61 -23.56 3.23
N VAL A 121 -25.07 -22.51 3.86
CA VAL A 121 -23.63 -22.41 4.18
C VAL A 121 -23.18 -23.56 5.08
N VAL A 122 -23.98 -23.90 6.10
CA VAL A 122 -23.67 -25.03 7.01
C VAL A 122 -23.67 -26.38 6.27
N LYS A 123 -24.39 -26.50 5.15
CA LYS A 123 -24.37 -27.68 4.27
C LYS A 123 -23.26 -27.64 3.22
N GLY A 124 -22.39 -26.63 3.27
CA GLY A 124 -21.30 -26.42 2.30
C GLY A 124 -21.76 -25.80 0.98
N GLN A 125 -22.99 -25.26 0.92
CA GLN A 125 -23.50 -24.53 -0.24
C GLN A 125 -23.38 -23.03 0.03
N ASP A 126 -22.66 -22.32 -0.84
CA ASP A 126 -22.44 -20.88 -0.69
C ASP A 126 -23.01 -20.17 -1.93
N PRO A 127 -24.25 -19.64 -1.84
CA PRO A 127 -24.89 -18.96 -2.96
C PRO A 127 -24.08 -17.78 -3.50
N GLN A 128 -23.29 -17.10 -2.64
CA GLN A 128 -22.45 -16.00 -3.07
C GLN A 128 -21.27 -16.52 -3.90
N LEU A 129 -20.58 -17.56 -3.43
CA LEU A 129 -19.49 -18.20 -4.17
C LEU A 129 -19.97 -18.81 -5.49
N GLU A 130 -21.11 -19.50 -5.47
CA GLU A 130 -21.71 -20.12 -6.66
C GLU A 130 -22.03 -19.08 -7.73
N LYS A 131 -22.65 -17.97 -7.34
CA LYS A 131 -22.94 -16.88 -8.29
C LYS A 131 -21.66 -16.20 -8.80
N ALA A 132 -20.65 -16.03 -7.94
CA ALA A 132 -19.36 -15.51 -8.36
C ALA A 132 -18.73 -16.41 -9.44
N MET A 133 -18.77 -17.72 -9.24
CA MET A 133 -18.29 -18.69 -10.22
C MET A 133 -19.09 -18.65 -11.53
N GLU A 134 -20.42 -18.57 -11.45
CA GLU A 134 -21.29 -18.42 -12.63
C GLU A 134 -20.89 -17.20 -13.46
N MET A 135 -20.72 -16.04 -12.81
CA MET A 135 -20.35 -14.79 -13.47
C MET A 135 -18.96 -14.84 -14.09
N VAL A 136 -17.97 -15.38 -13.37
CA VAL A 136 -16.61 -15.56 -13.89
C VAL A 136 -16.60 -16.48 -15.11
N MET A 137 -17.32 -17.59 -15.06
CA MET A 137 -17.39 -18.52 -16.19
C MET A 137 -18.07 -17.90 -17.40
N LYS A 138 -19.14 -17.12 -17.19
CA LYS A 138 -19.81 -16.36 -18.25
C LYS A 138 -18.85 -15.37 -18.93
N GLU A 139 -18.06 -14.64 -18.14
CA GLU A 139 -17.10 -13.66 -18.65
C GLU A 139 -15.95 -14.34 -19.42
N ILE A 140 -15.43 -15.46 -18.92
CA ILE A 140 -14.38 -16.24 -19.62
C ILE A 140 -14.90 -16.75 -20.97
N GLN A 141 -16.14 -17.21 -21.03
CA GLN A 141 -16.76 -17.68 -22.28
C GLN A 141 -16.99 -16.53 -23.26
N ALA A 142 -17.42 -15.36 -22.78
CA ALA A 142 -17.63 -14.18 -23.60
C ALA A 142 -16.30 -13.60 -24.13
N ASN A 143 -15.26 -13.61 -23.29
CA ASN A 143 -13.97 -12.97 -23.54
C ASN A 143 -12.79 -13.92 -23.27
N PRO A 144 -12.58 -14.94 -24.12
CA PRO A 144 -11.50 -15.91 -23.92
C PRO A 144 -10.13 -15.24 -24.07
N LYS A 145 -9.41 -15.09 -22.95
CA LYS A 145 -8.03 -14.57 -22.95
C LYS A 145 -7.06 -15.65 -23.42
N LYS A 146 -6.26 -15.34 -24.45
CA LYS A 146 -5.09 -16.14 -24.80
C LYS A 146 -3.92 -15.73 -23.91
N LEU A 147 -3.38 -16.69 -23.16
CA LEU A 147 -2.13 -16.46 -22.44
C LEU A 147 -1.00 -16.29 -23.47
N PRO A 148 -0.02 -15.40 -23.20
CA PRO A 148 1.21 -15.41 -23.98
C PRO A 148 1.88 -16.79 -23.85
N PRO A 149 2.65 -17.22 -24.86
CA PRO A 149 3.42 -18.45 -24.73
C PRO A 149 4.31 -18.37 -23.50
N ARG A 150 4.48 -19.52 -22.81
CA ARG A 150 5.43 -19.63 -21.70
C ARG A 150 6.79 -19.12 -22.20
N PRO A 151 7.47 -18.22 -21.47
CA PRO A 151 8.83 -17.83 -21.81
C PRO A 151 9.73 -19.06 -21.89
N PRO A 152 10.74 -19.09 -22.77
CA PRO A 152 11.72 -20.16 -22.76
C PRO A 152 12.37 -20.27 -21.39
N ASP A 153 12.70 -21.50 -20.99
CA ASP A 153 13.39 -21.73 -19.73
C ASP A 153 14.73 -20.96 -19.74
N LEU A 154 14.99 -20.25 -18.64
CA LEU A 154 16.30 -19.64 -18.45
C LEU A 154 17.35 -20.76 -18.28
N PRO A 155 18.59 -20.56 -18.76
CA PRO A 155 19.66 -21.49 -18.43
C PRO A 155 19.79 -21.60 -16.91
N ALA A 156 20.27 -22.75 -16.43
CA ALA A 156 20.62 -22.90 -15.03
C ALA A 156 21.53 -21.73 -14.61
N TYR A 157 21.29 -21.18 -13.43
CA TYR A 157 22.19 -20.17 -12.88
C TYR A 157 23.61 -20.71 -12.90
N PRO A 158 24.60 -19.92 -13.36
CA PRO A 158 25.99 -20.35 -13.29
C PRO A 158 26.34 -20.68 -11.84
N GLU A 159 27.21 -21.66 -11.65
CA GLU A 159 27.81 -21.89 -10.34
C GLU A 159 28.41 -20.56 -9.85
N GLY A 160 27.98 -20.11 -8.68
CA GLY A 160 28.51 -18.91 -8.06
C GLY A 160 30.00 -19.09 -7.77
N PRO A 161 30.75 -18.00 -7.51
CA PRO A 161 32.13 -18.10 -7.05
C PRO A 161 32.16 -18.77 -5.67
N GLY A 162 32.30 -20.09 -5.66
CA GLY A 162 32.52 -20.94 -4.48
C GLY A 162 31.24 -21.43 -3.79
N MET A 163 30.90 -22.70 -4.02
CA MET A 163 30.61 -23.58 -2.88
C MET A 163 31.92 -24.18 -2.39
#